data_AF-A0A978SS75-F1
#
_entry.id   AF-A0A978SS75-F1
#
_cell.length_a   1.000
_cell.length_b   1.000
_cell.length_c   1.000
_cell.angle_alpha   90.00
_cell.angle_beta   90.00
_cell.angle_gamma   90.00
#
_symmetry.space_group_name_H-M   'P 1'
#
loop_
_entity.id
_entity.type
_entity.pdbx_description
1 polymer ?
#
loop_
_entity_poly.entity_id
_entity_poly.type
_entity_poly.pdbx_seq_one_letter_code
_entity_poly.pdbx_strand_id
1 'polypeptide(L)'
;MSPSTAHIDKGIKKDIYEQIFRTPDYFVFDPFEPNSLQGWHLHLGCGYQPLVPNEQGRLWCETLGFWLGTWEGTIEGESAVWLRFYEPEGNLVLLPEEAAQQRAEQAERQAEAFRQRAEQECQRAEAFRQRAEQAEQRAEQERQRAEAFRQRAERLAERLRAMGVEPDSV
;
A
#
# COMPACT_ATOMS: atom_id res chain seq x y z
N MET A 1 -18.97 15.94 -29.70
CA MET A 1 -20.21 15.15 -29.85
C MET A 1 -20.47 15.03 -31.34
N SER A 2 -21.22 14.01 -31.78
CA SER A 2 -21.71 14.04 -33.15
C SER A 2 -22.70 15.23 -33.28
N PRO A 3 -22.64 16.04 -34.35
CA PRO A 3 -23.48 17.24 -34.52
C PRO A 3 -25.00 16.98 -34.40
N SER A 4 -25.44 15.73 -34.56
CA SER A 4 -26.84 15.32 -34.56
C SER A 4 -27.46 15.08 -33.17
N THR A 5 -26.67 14.82 -32.11
CA THR A 5 -27.20 14.53 -30.76
C THR A 5 -27.20 15.74 -29.81
N ALA A 6 -26.39 16.76 -30.09
CA ALA A 6 -26.24 17.92 -29.22
C ALA A 6 -27.53 18.74 -29.01
N HIS A 7 -28.44 18.78 -29.99
CA HIS A 7 -29.72 19.49 -29.88
C HIS A 7 -30.76 18.72 -29.06
N ILE A 8 -30.72 17.38 -29.09
CA ILE A 8 -31.68 16.51 -28.39
C ILE A 8 -31.30 16.38 -26.91
N ASP A 9 -30.00 16.30 -26.62
CA ASP A 9 -29.48 16.19 -25.25
C ASP A 9 -29.62 17.49 -24.43
N LYS A 10 -29.67 18.65 -25.11
CA LYS A 10 -29.84 19.98 -24.49
C LYS A 10 -31.30 20.44 -24.35
N GLY A 11 -32.25 19.75 -24.97
CA GLY A 11 -33.68 20.09 -24.92
C GLY A 11 -34.53 18.95 -24.38
N ILE A 12 -34.94 18.05 -25.27
CA ILE A 12 -35.97 17.03 -25.01
C ILE A 12 -35.60 16.10 -23.85
N LYS A 13 -34.34 15.66 -23.74
CA LYS A 13 -33.92 14.81 -22.61
C LYS A 13 -33.90 15.56 -21.30
N LYS A 14 -33.44 16.82 -21.30
CA LYS A 14 -33.42 17.67 -20.11
C LYS A 14 -34.84 17.85 -19.54
N ASP A 15 -35.82 18.12 -20.40
CA ASP A 15 -37.23 18.27 -19.99
C ASP A 15 -37.81 16.96 -19.41
N ILE A 16 -37.43 15.79 -19.96
CA ILE A 16 -37.83 14.47 -19.44
C ILE A 16 -37.21 14.21 -18.06
N TYR A 17 -35.92 14.51 -17.87
CA TYR A 17 -35.26 14.34 -16.57
C TYR A 17 -35.80 15.32 -15.52
N GLU A 18 -36.16 16.54 -15.92
CA GLU A 18 -36.78 17.54 -15.05
C GLU A 18 -38.17 17.12 -14.59
N GLN A 19 -39.03 16.74 -15.53
CA GLN A 19 -40.46 16.58 -15.28
C GLN A 19 -40.86 15.18 -14.81
N ILE A 20 -40.13 14.14 -15.22
CA ILE A 20 -40.50 12.73 -14.96
C ILE A 20 -39.61 12.12 -13.88
N PHE A 21 -38.29 12.25 -13.99
CA PHE A 21 -37.34 11.58 -13.08
C PHE A 21 -36.99 12.43 -11.85
N ARG A 22 -37.17 13.75 -11.91
CA ARG A 22 -36.79 14.71 -10.85
C ARG A 22 -35.35 14.49 -10.37
N THR A 23 -34.44 14.23 -11.32
CA THR A 23 -33.02 14.02 -10.99
C THR A 23 -32.46 15.31 -10.39
N PRO A 24 -31.98 15.30 -9.13
CA PRO A 24 -31.55 16.52 -8.45
C PRO A 24 -30.45 17.28 -9.18
N ASP A 25 -29.50 16.57 -9.80
CA ASP A 25 -28.39 17.17 -10.53
C ASP A 25 -28.32 16.60 -11.96
N TYR A 26 -28.27 17.46 -12.98
CA TYR A 26 -28.15 17.09 -14.39
C TYR A 26 -26.86 17.67 -14.97
N PHE A 27 -26.02 16.82 -15.57
CA PHE A 27 -24.73 17.23 -16.14
C PHE A 27 -24.63 16.81 -17.61
N VAL A 28 -24.03 17.68 -18.42
CA VAL A 28 -23.76 17.45 -19.84
C VAL A 28 -22.30 17.76 -20.10
N PHE A 29 -21.64 16.85 -20.81
CA PHE A 29 -20.25 16.99 -21.22
C PHE A 29 -20.08 16.49 -22.65
N ASP A 30 -19.37 17.27 -23.45
CA ASP A 30 -18.90 16.89 -24.77
C ASP A 30 -17.44 16.39 -24.69
N PRO A 31 -17.17 15.09 -24.94
CA PRO A 31 -15.82 14.52 -24.93
C PRO A 31 -14.82 15.16 -25.91
N PHE A 32 -15.30 15.92 -26.89
CA PHE A 32 -14.49 16.57 -27.92
C PHE A 32 -14.21 18.05 -27.61
N GLU A 33 -14.87 18.61 -26.59
CA GLU A 33 -14.66 19.97 -26.10
C GLU A 33 -14.36 19.94 -24.60
N PRO A 34 -13.09 20.08 -24.18
CA PRO A 34 -12.68 19.92 -22.78
C PRO A 34 -13.40 20.85 -21.78
N ASN A 35 -13.86 22.02 -22.23
CA ASN A 35 -14.54 23.03 -21.41
C ASN A 35 -16.08 22.99 -21.55
N SER A 36 -16.64 21.92 -22.13
CA SER A 36 -18.07 21.79 -22.39
C SER A 36 -18.89 21.31 -21.19
N LEU A 37 -18.25 21.01 -20.06
CA LEU A 37 -18.91 20.52 -18.86
C LEU A 37 -19.86 21.59 -18.32
N GLN A 38 -21.16 21.29 -18.37
CA GLN A 38 -22.23 22.13 -17.87
C GLN A 38 -23.13 21.29 -16.96
N GLY A 39 -23.71 21.91 -15.95
CA GLY A 39 -24.60 21.22 -15.04
C GLY A 39 -25.67 22.12 -14.48
N TRP A 40 -26.74 21.51 -14.00
CA TRP A 40 -27.88 22.18 -13.40
C TRP A 40 -28.34 21.41 -12.16
N HIS A 41 -28.76 22.14 -11.13
CA HIS A 41 -29.39 21.58 -9.94
C HIS A 41 -30.88 21.94 -9.91
N LEU A 42 -31.72 20.96 -9.58
CA LEU A 42 -33.17 21.12 -9.52
C LEU A 42 -33.58 21.69 -8.17
N HIS A 43 -33.86 22.99 -8.12
CA HIS A 43 -34.41 23.62 -6.91
C HIS A 43 -35.93 23.50 -6.89
N LEU A 44 -36.47 23.00 -5.77
CA LEU A 44 -37.91 22.80 -5.59
C LEU A 44 -38.67 24.13 -5.76
N GLY A 45 -39.52 24.21 -6.78
CA GLY A 45 -40.29 25.42 -7.11
C GLY A 45 -39.60 26.42 -8.05
N CYS A 46 -38.32 26.25 -8.35
CA CYS A 46 -37.53 27.17 -9.20
C CYS A 46 -36.93 26.50 -10.46
N GLY A 47 -37.17 25.20 -10.66
CA GLY A 47 -36.65 24.44 -11.79
C GLY A 47 -35.14 24.25 -11.75
N TYR A 48 -34.56 23.83 -12.88
CA TYR A 48 -33.11 23.66 -13.02
C TYR A 48 -32.35 24.99 -13.05
N GLN A 49 -31.48 25.22 -12.06
CA GLN A 49 -30.55 26.35 -12.01
C GLN A 49 -29.14 25.92 -12.44
N PRO A 50 -28.43 26.73 -13.25
CA PRO A 50 -27.08 26.37 -13.71
C PRO A 50 -26.08 26.37 -12.54
N LEU A 51 -25.22 25.34 -12.53
CA LEU A 51 -24.11 25.23 -11.59
C LEU A 51 -22.91 26.04 -12.10
N VAL A 52 -22.22 26.74 -11.19
CA VAL A 52 -21.03 27.52 -11.50
C VAL A 52 -19.79 26.65 -11.31
N PRO A 53 -18.91 26.54 -12.32
CA PRO A 53 -17.67 25.78 -12.18
C PRO A 53 -16.68 26.50 -11.25
N ASN A 54 -15.88 25.73 -10.53
CA ASN A 54 -14.77 26.24 -9.73
C ASN A 54 -13.55 26.61 -10.61
N GLU A 55 -12.45 27.05 -9.99
CA GLU A 55 -11.19 27.43 -10.69
C GLU A 55 -10.61 26.30 -11.56
N GLN A 56 -10.94 25.05 -11.27
CA GLN A 56 -10.51 23.87 -12.00
C GLN A 56 -11.54 23.39 -13.04
N GLY A 57 -12.60 24.16 -13.29
CA GLY A 57 -13.67 23.80 -14.22
C GLY A 57 -14.62 22.72 -13.71
N ARG A 58 -14.61 22.41 -12.41
CA ARG A 58 -15.43 21.35 -11.80
C ARG A 58 -16.75 21.91 -11.28
N LEU A 59 -17.81 21.11 -11.37
CA LEU A 59 -19.14 21.46 -10.89
C LEU A 59 -19.45 20.74 -9.58
N TRP A 60 -20.00 21.45 -8.60
CA TRP A 60 -20.38 20.84 -7.33
C TRP A 60 -21.71 20.10 -7.46
N CYS A 61 -21.75 18.84 -7.06
CA CYS A 61 -22.97 18.06 -6.95
C CYS A 61 -23.44 18.06 -5.48
N GLU A 62 -24.47 18.85 -5.18
CA GLU A 62 -24.98 18.97 -3.80
C GLU A 62 -25.51 17.65 -3.25
N THR A 63 -26.13 16.83 -4.10
CA THR A 63 -26.75 15.56 -3.68
C THR A 63 -25.72 14.52 -3.22
N LEU A 64 -24.57 14.48 -3.89
CA LEU A 64 -23.51 13.50 -3.60
C LEU A 64 -22.43 14.07 -2.68
N GLY A 65 -22.34 15.39 -2.54
CA GLY A 65 -21.26 16.05 -1.80
C GLY A 65 -19.89 15.90 -2.48
N PHE A 66 -19.88 15.80 -3.81
CA PHE A 66 -18.68 15.62 -4.61
C PHE A 66 -18.59 16.65 -5.74
N TRP A 67 -17.36 16.95 -6.15
CA TRP A 67 -17.09 17.69 -7.37
C TRP A 67 -17.15 16.75 -8.57
N LEU A 68 -17.82 17.14 -9.64
CA LEU A 68 -17.74 16.49 -10.94
C LEU A 68 -16.78 17.27 -11.84
N GLY A 69 -15.77 16.61 -12.39
CA GLY A 69 -14.80 17.24 -13.27
C GLY A 69 -14.37 16.33 -14.40
N THR A 70 -13.60 16.90 -15.33
CA THR A 70 -12.93 16.15 -16.38
C THR A 70 -11.61 15.59 -15.86
N TRP A 71 -11.32 14.35 -16.25
CA TRP A 71 -10.11 13.63 -15.93
C TRP A 71 -9.55 12.97 -17.18
N GLU A 72 -8.28 13.22 -17.47
CA GLU A 72 -7.58 12.60 -18.59
C GLU A 72 -6.92 11.30 -18.14
N GLY A 73 -7.27 10.21 -18.79
CA GLY A 73 -6.61 8.93 -18.54
C GLY A 73 -7.28 7.77 -19.27
N THR A 74 -6.90 6.57 -18.87
CA THR A 74 -7.30 5.33 -19.55
C THR A 74 -8.32 4.58 -18.70
N ILE A 75 -9.50 4.31 -19.26
CA ILE A 75 -10.52 3.44 -18.65
C ILE A 75 -10.77 2.30 -19.63
N GLU A 76 -10.71 1.05 -19.15
CA GLU A 76 -10.93 -0.16 -19.97
C GLU A 76 -10.06 -0.23 -21.26
N GLY A 77 -8.88 0.39 -21.24
CA GLY A 77 -7.97 0.42 -22.40
C GLY A 77 -8.17 1.59 -23.37
N GLU A 78 -9.18 2.44 -23.12
CA GLU A 78 -9.44 3.63 -23.92
C GLU A 78 -8.93 4.90 -23.21
N SER A 79 -7.95 5.55 -23.84
CA SER A 79 -7.43 6.84 -23.37
C SER A 79 -8.29 7.98 -23.91
N ALA A 80 -8.98 8.67 -23.01
CA ALA A 80 -9.86 9.78 -23.35
C ALA A 80 -10.00 10.75 -22.16
N VAL A 81 -10.76 11.83 -22.38
CA VAL A 81 -11.22 12.72 -21.31
C VAL A 81 -12.51 12.13 -20.76
N TRP A 82 -12.47 11.67 -19.52
CA TRP A 82 -13.59 11.06 -18.81
C TRP A 82 -14.17 12.02 -17.79
N LEU A 83 -15.44 11.85 -17.44
CA LEU A 83 -16.00 12.49 -16.25
C LEU A 83 -15.70 11.64 -15.01
N ARG A 84 -15.18 12.29 -13.97
CA ARG A 84 -14.88 11.65 -12.68
C ARG A 84 -15.34 12.52 -11.53
N PHE A 85 -15.69 11.84 -10.44
CA PHE A 85 -15.98 12.49 -9.17
C PHE A 85 -14.69 12.77 -8.39
N TYR A 86 -14.70 13.88 -7.68
CA TYR A 86 -13.65 14.27 -6.76
C TYR A 86 -14.25 14.59 -5.40
N GLU A 87 -13.54 14.20 -4.35
CA GLU A 87 -13.85 14.54 -2.97
C GLU A 87 -13.82 16.06 -2.75
N PRO A 88 -14.47 16.58 -1.69
CA PRO A 88 -14.41 18.00 -1.33
C PRO A 88 -12.98 18.54 -1.20
N GLU A 89 -12.06 17.69 -0.76
CA GLU A 89 -10.62 17.96 -0.60
C GLU A 89 -9.86 18.01 -1.94
N GLY A 90 -10.51 17.62 -3.03
CA GLY A 90 -9.96 17.63 -4.39
C GLY A 90 -9.37 16.30 -4.87
N ASN A 91 -9.39 15.26 -4.04
CA ASN A 91 -8.92 13.91 -4.40
C ASN A 91 -9.86 13.24 -5.40
N LEU A 92 -9.33 12.40 -6.30
CA LEU A 92 -10.15 11.63 -7.23
C LEU A 92 -10.87 10.50 -6.48
N VAL A 93 -12.19 10.39 -6.67
CA VAL A 93 -12.95 9.24 -6.18
C VAL A 93 -12.61 8.04 -7.06
N LEU A 94 -11.99 7.04 -6.44
CA LEU A 94 -11.58 5.81 -7.12
C LEU A 94 -12.80 4.96 -7.48
N LEU A 95 -12.73 4.32 -8.65
CA LEU A 95 -13.66 3.26 -9.00
C LEU A 95 -13.47 2.06 -8.05
N PRO A 96 -14.50 1.22 -7.85
CA PRO A 96 -14.38 0.03 -7.01
C PRO A 96 -13.21 -0.88 -7.41
N GLU A 97 -12.91 -0.97 -8.71
CA GLU A 97 -11.79 -1.74 -9.24
C GLU A 97 -10.44 -1.11 -8.90
N GLU A 98 -10.28 0.21 -9.09
CA GLU A 98 -9.06 0.95 -8.72
C GLU A 98 -8.81 0.84 -7.20
N ALA A 99 -9.86 0.97 -6.38
CA ALA A 99 -9.78 0.81 -4.94
C ALA A 99 -9.49 -0.64 -4.51
N ALA A 100 -9.95 -1.64 -5.28
CA ALA A 100 -9.62 -3.05 -5.04
C ALA A 100 -8.15 -3.34 -5.38
N GLN A 101 -7.66 -2.84 -6.52
CA GLN A 101 -6.26 -2.95 -6.93
C GLN A 101 -5.33 -2.29 -5.90
N GLN A 102 -5.62 -1.06 -5.48
CA GLN A 102 -4.81 -0.37 -4.48
C GLN A 102 -4.77 -1.13 -3.15
N ARG A 103 -5.89 -1.71 -2.71
CA ARG A 103 -5.94 -2.55 -1.50
C ARG A 103 -5.16 -3.85 -1.67
N ALA A 104 -5.22 -4.48 -2.84
CA ALA A 104 -4.45 -5.69 -3.13
C ALA A 104 -2.94 -5.40 -3.10
N GLU A 105 -2.49 -4.35 -3.78
CA GLU A 105 -1.08 -3.93 -3.74
C GLU A 105 -0.60 -3.60 -2.32
N GLN A 106 -1.42 -2.91 -1.53
CA GLN A 106 -1.10 -2.63 -0.13
C GLN A 106 -1.00 -3.91 0.70
N ALA A 107 -1.92 -4.86 0.51
CA ALA A 107 -1.90 -6.14 1.20
C ALA A 107 -0.67 -6.97 0.82
N GLU A 108 -0.28 -6.97 -0.45
CA GLU A 108 0.94 -7.64 -0.94
C GLU A 108 2.19 -7.04 -0.31
N ARG A 109 2.33 -5.71 -0.31
CA ARG A 109 3.45 -5.02 0.34
C ARG A 109 3.54 -5.34 1.84
N GLN A 110 2.39 -5.40 2.52
CA GLN A 110 2.34 -5.77 3.93
C GLN A 110 2.74 -7.23 4.16
N ALA A 111 2.27 -8.15 3.32
CA ALA A 111 2.62 -9.55 3.38
C ALA A 111 4.11 -9.78 3.11
N GLU A 112 4.68 -9.08 2.13
CA GLU A 112 6.11 -9.12 1.85
C GLU A 112 6.94 -8.57 3.02
N ALA A 113 6.55 -7.41 3.57
CA ALA A 113 7.22 -6.85 4.74
C ALA A 113 7.17 -7.79 5.96
N PHE A 114 6.06 -8.51 6.15
CA PHE A 114 5.95 -9.50 7.21
C PHE A 114 6.88 -10.70 6.97
N ARG A 115 6.94 -11.21 5.74
CA ARG A 115 7.85 -12.31 5.36
C ARG A 115 9.30 -11.94 5.58
N GLN A 116 9.72 -10.75 5.13
CA GLN A 116 11.09 -10.27 5.32
C GLN A 116 11.47 -10.18 6.81
N ARG A 117 10.55 -9.71 7.66
CA ARG A 117 10.77 -9.68 9.11
C ARG A 117 10.89 -11.08 9.71
N ALA A 118 10.02 -12.01 9.31
CA ALA A 118 10.09 -13.39 9.78
C ALA A 118 11.40 -14.07 9.37
N GLU A 119 11.84 -13.87 8.12
CA GLU A 119 13.13 -14.37 7.62
C GLU A 119 14.31 -13.78 8.41
N GLN A 120 14.28 -12.47 8.68
CA GLN A 120 15.33 -11.81 9.46
C GLN A 120 15.41 -12.36 10.89
N GLU A 121 14.27 -12.64 11.52
CA GLU A 121 14.23 -13.24 12.86
C GLU A 121 14.73 -14.69 12.84
N CYS A 122 14.39 -15.49 11.82
CA CYS A 122 14.96 -16.82 11.64
C CYS A 122 16.48 -16.78 11.48
N GLN A 123 17.01 -15.87 10.64
CA GLN A 123 18.45 -15.70 10.46
C GLN A 123 19.16 -15.31 11.77
N ARG A 124 18.55 -14.45 12.58
CA ARG A 124 19.08 -14.08 13.90
C ARG A 124 19.09 -15.26 14.86
N ALA A 125 18.02 -16.04 14.89
CA ALA A 125 17.93 -17.23 15.73
C ALA A 125 18.97 -18.29 15.32
N GLU A 126 19.17 -18.51 14.02
CA GLU A 126 20.20 -19.41 13.49
C GLU A 126 21.60 -18.92 13.82
N ALA A 127 21.89 -17.63 13.62
CA ALA A 127 23.18 -17.04 13.97
C ALA A 127 23.47 -17.16 15.48
N PHE A 128 22.45 -17.00 16.32
CA PHE A 128 22.56 -17.20 17.76
C PHE A 128 22.88 -18.67 18.09
N ARG A 129 22.18 -19.63 17.48
CA ARG A 129 22.45 -21.07 17.65
C ARG A 129 23.87 -21.44 17.23
N GLN A 130 24.32 -20.99 16.06
CA GLN A 130 25.68 -21.25 15.59
C GLN A 130 26.75 -20.71 16.54
N ARG A 131 26.54 -19.53 17.11
CA ARG A 131 27.46 -18.96 18.11
C ARG A 131 27.47 -19.77 19.40
N ALA A 132 26.31 -20.23 19.87
CA ALA A 132 26.21 -21.09 21.04
C ALA A 132 26.96 -22.41 20.82
N GLU A 133 26.74 -23.09 19.69
CA GLU A 133 27.44 -24.32 19.31
C GLU A 133 28.96 -24.11 19.23
N GLN A 134 29.42 -23.01 18.63
CA GLN A 134 30.85 -22.68 18.59
C GLN A 134 31.43 -22.42 19.97
N ALA A 135 30.69 -21.76 20.86
CA ALA A 135 31.12 -21.52 22.23
C ALA A 135 31.24 -22.83 23.02
N GLU A 136 30.28 -23.74 22.86
CA GLU A 136 30.30 -25.08 23.46
C GLU A 136 31.50 -25.90 22.97
N GLN A 137 31.76 -25.92 21.66
CA GLN A 137 32.92 -26.60 21.09
C GLN A 137 34.25 -26.07 21.64
N ARG A 138 34.38 -24.75 21.82
CA ARG A 138 35.59 -24.15 22.40
C ARG A 138 35.74 -24.52 23.87
N ALA A 139 34.66 -24.43 24.65
CA ALA A 139 34.67 -24.82 26.06
C ALA A 139 35.05 -26.29 26.24
N GLU A 140 34.55 -27.18 25.38
CA GLU A 140 34.88 -28.60 25.37
C GLU A 140 36.36 -28.83 25.01
N GLN A 141 36.89 -28.15 23.99
CA GLN A 141 38.32 -28.21 23.66
C GLN A 141 39.22 -27.71 24.78
N GLU A 142 38.84 -26.63 25.46
CA GLU A 142 39.58 -26.12 26.62
C GLU A 142 39.57 -27.12 27.78
N ARG A 143 38.43 -27.76 28.07
CA ARG A 143 38.33 -28.82 29.08
C ARG A 143 39.23 -30.00 28.75
N GLN A 144 39.19 -30.49 27.51
CA GLN A 144 40.04 -31.60 27.06
C GLN A 144 41.54 -31.24 27.17
N ARG A 145 41.92 -30.01 26.83
CA ARG A 145 43.31 -29.53 27.00
C ARG A 145 43.71 -29.44 28.46
N ALA A 146 42.85 -28.91 29.32
CA ALA A 146 43.10 -28.82 30.75
C ALA A 146 43.24 -30.21 31.39
N GLU A 147 42.39 -31.16 31.00
CA GLU A 147 42.44 -32.55 31.45
C GLU A 147 43.71 -33.26 30.96
N ALA A 148 44.07 -33.11 29.69
CA ALA A 148 45.31 -33.66 29.15
C ALA A 148 46.55 -33.07 29.83
N PHE A 149 46.54 -31.77 30.15
CA PHE A 149 47.61 -31.13 30.91
C PHE A 149 47.69 -31.70 32.33
N ARG A 150 46.54 -31.87 33.02
CA ARG A 150 46.45 -32.52 34.34
C ARG A 150 47.04 -33.92 34.32
N GLN A 151 46.61 -34.77 33.39
CA GLN A 151 47.10 -36.16 33.27
C GLN A 151 48.61 -36.23 33.00
N ARG A 152 49.15 -35.31 32.19
CA ARG A 152 50.60 -35.22 31.94
C ARG A 152 51.37 -34.80 33.19
N ALA A 153 50.87 -33.81 33.93
CA ALA A 153 51.47 -33.36 35.17
C ALA A 153 51.48 -34.48 36.23
N GLU A 154 50.37 -35.22 36.37
CA GLU A 154 50.27 -36.39 37.27
C GLU A 154 51.29 -37.47 36.91
N ARG A 155 51.37 -37.88 35.64
CA ARG A 155 52.36 -38.87 35.18
C ARG A 155 53.80 -38.43 35.42
N LEU A 156 54.10 -37.13 35.22
CA LEU A 156 55.43 -36.59 35.47
C LEU A 156 55.75 -36.64 36.98
N ALA A 157 54.80 -36.25 37.83
CA ALA A 157 54.96 -36.30 39.28
C ALA A 157 55.14 -37.73 39.81
N GLU A 158 54.43 -38.71 39.25
CA GLU A 158 54.64 -40.13 39.56
C GLU A 158 56.04 -40.59 39.18
N ARG A 159 56.51 -40.20 37.99
CA ARG A 159 57.85 -40.56 37.50
C ARG A 159 58.97 -39.92 38.32
N LEU A 160 58.78 -38.68 38.79
CA LEU A 160 59.70 -38.00 39.71
C LEU A 160 59.74 -38.69 41.08
N ARG A 161 58.57 -39.07 41.63
CA ARG A 161 58.48 -39.86 42.87
C ARG A 161 59.18 -41.20 42.77
N ALA A 162 59.07 -41.89 41.64
CA ALA A 162 59.77 -43.16 41.39
C ALA A 162 61.31 -43.01 41.35
N MET A 163 61.83 -41.81 41.07
CA MET A 163 63.26 -41.48 41.12
C MET A 163 63.71 -40.92 42.48
N GLY A 164 62.83 -40.87 43.49
CA GLY A 164 63.16 -40.43 44.85
C GLY A 164 63.20 -38.91 45.06
N VAL A 165 62.65 -38.12 44.13
CA VAL A 165 62.54 -36.64 44.25
C VAL A 165 61.12 -36.28 44.66
N GLU A 166 60.94 -35.54 45.76
CA GLU A 166 59.61 -35.06 46.17
C GLU A 166 59.14 -33.91 45.28
N PRO A 167 58.04 -34.08 44.51
CA PRO A 167 57.63 -33.12 43.50
C PRO A 167 57.06 -31.81 44.04
N ASP A 168 56.76 -31.72 45.35
CA ASP A 168 56.16 -30.53 45.99
C ASP A 168 57.19 -29.65 46.74
N SER A 169 58.50 -29.90 46.57
CA SER A 169 59.57 -29.20 47.29
C SER A 169 60.26 -28.06 46.50
N VAL A 170 59.69 -27.64 45.38
CA VAL A 170 60.17 -26.51 44.55
C VAL A 170 59.17 -25.38 44.51
#